data_AF-A0A7D5RAN2-F1
#
_entry.id   AF-A0A7D5RAN2-F1
#
_cell.length_a   1.000
_cell.length_b   1.000
_cell.length_c   1.000
_cell.angle_alpha   90.00
_cell.angle_beta   90.00
_cell.angle_gamma   90.00
#
_symmetry.space_group_name_H-M   'P 1'
#
loop_
_entity.id
_entity.type
_entity.pdbx_description
1 polymer ?
#
loop_
_entity_poly.entity_id
_entity_poly.type
_entity_poly.pdbx_seq_one_letter_code
_entity_poly.pdbx_strand_id
1 'polypeptide(L)'
;MIDNLRTIIRNLQLKLKIQEHQIGIIFDIQNIPKDGIQSEKVVNFYTYIKEQLFPKGSLSKIGLKLPNLVEENSIYYDGNTLGKIGPLFDFVIYKNYCLDFEKVASPNTWKL
;
A
#
# COMPACT_ATOMS: atom_id res chain seq x y z
N MET A 1 -15.81 -6.77 -5.78
CA MET A 1 -14.40 -6.79 -5.32
C MET A 1 -14.30 -6.77 -3.80
N ILE A 2 -14.86 -5.75 -3.13
CA ILE A 2 -14.81 -5.62 -1.66
C ILE A 2 -15.41 -6.82 -0.94
N ASP A 3 -16.57 -7.32 -1.37
CA ASP A 3 -17.18 -8.50 -0.74
C ASP A 3 -16.35 -9.78 -0.91
N ASN A 4 -15.59 -9.88 -2.01
CA ASN A 4 -14.63 -10.97 -2.19
C ASN A 4 -13.48 -10.85 -1.19
N LEU A 5 -12.94 -9.63 -0.99
CA LEU A 5 -11.90 -9.39 0.01
C LEU A 5 -12.39 -9.70 1.42
N ARG A 6 -13.60 -9.23 1.78
CA ARG A 6 -14.24 -9.57 3.07
C ARG A 6 -14.40 -11.08 3.24
N THR A 7 -14.82 -11.78 2.20
CA THR A 7 -14.96 -13.25 2.21
C THR A 7 -13.60 -13.94 2.42
N ILE A 8 -12.56 -13.49 1.73
CA ILE A 8 -11.19 -14.01 1.88
C ILE A 8 -10.70 -13.81 3.32
N ILE A 9 -10.85 -12.61 3.87
CA ILE A 9 -10.44 -12.28 5.25
C ILE A 9 -11.15 -13.21 6.24
N ARG A 10 -12.47 -13.33 6.14
CA ARG A 10 -13.27 -14.23 7.00
C ARG A 10 -12.81 -15.68 6.91
N ASN A 11 -12.54 -16.16 5.70
CA ASN A 11 -12.09 -17.54 5.49
C ASN A 11 -10.69 -17.77 6.08
N LEU A 12 -9.79 -16.78 5.98
CA LEU A 12 -8.47 -16.82 6.62
C LEU A 12 -8.58 -16.85 8.15
N GLN A 13 -9.45 -16.04 8.75
CA GLN A 13 -9.71 -16.04 10.20
C GLN A 13 -10.14 -17.43 10.69
N LEU A 14 -11.11 -18.04 10.00
CA LEU A 14 -11.61 -19.37 10.35
C LEU A 14 -10.55 -20.45 10.21
N LYS A 15 -9.79 -20.44 9.09
CA LYS A 15 -8.79 -21.46 8.79
C LYS A 15 -7.58 -21.38 9.72
N LEU A 16 -7.11 -20.17 10.02
CA LEU A 16 -5.91 -19.93 10.82
C LEU A 16 -6.21 -19.75 12.31
N LYS A 17 -7.48 -19.70 12.71
CA LYS A 17 -7.95 -19.46 14.10
C LYS A 17 -7.40 -18.15 14.68
N ILE A 18 -7.38 -17.09 13.87
CA ILE A 18 -6.90 -15.75 14.25
C ILE A 18 -8.07 -14.77 14.40
N GLN A 19 -7.86 -13.74 15.22
CA GLN A 19 -8.83 -12.67 15.44
C GLN A 19 -8.66 -11.54 14.42
N GLU A 20 -9.67 -10.68 14.31
CA GLU A 20 -9.69 -9.55 13.37
C GLU A 20 -8.48 -8.64 13.51
N HIS A 21 -8.11 -8.25 14.73
CA HIS A 21 -6.99 -7.36 14.99
C HIS A 21 -5.62 -7.93 14.59
N GLN A 22 -5.55 -9.24 14.33
CA GLN A 22 -4.33 -9.93 13.90
C GLN A 22 -4.17 -9.95 12.39
N ILE A 23 -5.15 -9.39 11.65
CA ILE A 23 -5.11 -9.26 10.20
C ILE A 23 -4.82 -7.81 9.84
N GLY A 24 -3.92 -7.65 8.87
CA GLY A 24 -3.75 -6.37 8.20
C GLY A 24 -3.75 -6.52 6.69
N ILE A 25 -4.11 -5.45 5.99
CA ILE A 25 -4.07 -5.37 4.53
C ILE A 25 -3.04 -4.32 4.14
N ILE A 26 -2.14 -4.68 3.23
CA ILE A 26 -1.17 -3.75 2.67
C ILE A 26 -1.56 -3.45 1.22
N PHE A 27 -1.77 -2.18 0.91
CA PHE A 27 -1.97 -1.72 -0.46
C PHE A 27 -0.61 -1.43 -1.10
N ASP A 28 -0.20 -2.28 -2.04
CA ASP A 28 0.99 -2.03 -2.87
C ASP A 28 0.58 -1.20 -4.09
N ILE A 29 0.78 0.12 -4.00
CA ILE A 29 0.43 1.04 -5.08
C ILE A 29 1.65 1.27 -5.95
N GLN A 30 1.55 0.89 -7.21
CA GLN A 30 2.53 1.22 -8.22
C GLN A 30 2.03 2.44 -9.00
N ASN A 31 2.71 3.58 -8.87
CA ASN A 31 2.46 4.84 -9.57
C ASN A 31 1.21 5.62 -9.11
N ILE A 32 1.38 6.62 -8.25
CA ILE A 32 0.30 7.53 -7.82
C ILE A 32 0.26 8.71 -8.81
N PRO A 33 -0.89 9.06 -9.41
CA PRO A 33 -0.94 10.19 -10.35
C PRO A 33 -0.44 11.48 -9.71
N LYS A 34 0.46 12.18 -10.41
CA LYS A 34 0.98 13.49 -10.01
C LYS A 34 -0.06 14.56 -10.38
N ASP A 35 -0.83 14.99 -9.39
CA ASP A 35 -1.83 16.08 -9.47
C ASP A 35 -3.03 15.90 -10.44
N GLY A 36 -4.03 16.77 -10.29
CA GLY A 36 -5.23 16.83 -11.13
C GLY A 36 -6.39 15.90 -10.72
N ILE A 37 -7.42 15.80 -11.56
CA ILE A 37 -8.65 15.00 -11.30
C ILE A 37 -8.33 13.53 -10.94
N GLN A 38 -7.20 13.01 -11.41
CA GLN A 38 -6.78 11.64 -11.12
C GLN A 38 -6.34 11.46 -9.66
N SER A 39 -5.77 12.48 -9.02
CA SER A 39 -5.38 12.40 -7.61
C SER A 39 -6.59 12.37 -6.67
N GLU A 40 -7.62 13.17 -6.94
CA GLU A 40 -8.87 13.13 -6.17
C GLU A 40 -9.58 11.79 -6.29
N LYS A 41 -9.59 11.20 -7.49
CA LYS A 41 -10.13 9.84 -7.70
C LYS A 41 -9.38 8.80 -6.88
N VAL A 42 -8.06 8.94 -6.78
CA VAL A 42 -7.22 8.05 -5.96
C VAL A 42 -7.54 8.22 -4.47
N VAL A 43 -7.64 9.46 -3.99
CA VAL A 43 -8.03 9.74 -2.59
C VAL A 43 -9.40 9.13 -2.29
N ASN A 44 -10.40 9.40 -3.13
CA ASN A 44 -11.76 8.88 -2.95
C ASN A 44 -11.80 7.35 -2.98
N PHE A 45 -11.02 6.72 -3.86
CA PHE A 45 -10.91 5.27 -3.93
C PHE A 45 -10.36 4.69 -2.63
N TYR A 46 -9.26 5.22 -2.09
CA TYR A 46 -8.67 4.71 -0.85
C TYR A 46 -9.53 4.98 0.38
N THR A 47 -10.20 6.13 0.44
CA THR A 47 -11.19 6.43 1.48
C THR A 47 -12.32 5.41 1.45
N TYR A 48 -12.91 5.17 0.28
CA TYR A 48 -13.99 4.19 0.12
C TYR A 48 -13.55 2.77 0.52
N ILE A 49 -12.37 2.34 0.08
CA ILE A 49 -11.83 1.02 0.43
C ILE A 49 -11.61 0.89 1.94
N LYS A 50 -11.07 1.93 2.60
CA LYS A 50 -10.89 1.94 4.06
C LYS A 50 -12.23 1.81 4.77
N GLU A 51 -13.20 2.66 4.44
CA GLU A 51 -14.52 2.66 5.09
C GLU A 51 -15.26 1.34 4.92
N GLN A 52 -15.10 0.68 3.77
CA GLN A 52 -15.77 -0.58 3.49
C GLN A 52 -15.04 -1.79 4.10
N LEU A 53 -13.72 -1.86 4.05
CA LEU A 53 -12.99 -2.99 4.63
C LEU A 53 -12.90 -2.89 6.15
N PHE A 54 -12.84 -1.66 6.67
CA PHE A 54 -12.56 -1.36 8.07
C PHE A 54 -13.49 -0.24 8.57
N PRO A 55 -14.79 -0.55 8.80
CA PRO A 55 -15.72 0.42 9.35
C PRO A 55 -15.28 0.89 10.74
N LYS A 56 -15.81 2.02 11.21
CA LYS A 56 -15.49 2.59 12.53
C LYS A 56 -15.61 1.51 13.62
N GLY A 57 -14.51 1.31 14.37
CA GLY A 57 -14.41 0.28 15.41
C GLY A 57 -13.69 -1.00 14.99
N SER A 58 -13.34 -1.16 13.70
CA SER A 58 -12.45 -2.25 13.28
C SER A 58 -11.09 -2.13 13.96
N LEU A 59 -10.55 -3.28 14.38
CA LEU A 59 -9.22 -3.39 14.99
C LEU A 59 -8.16 -3.87 14.00
N SER A 60 -8.54 -4.15 12.76
CA SER A 60 -7.61 -4.53 11.70
C SER A 60 -6.74 -3.35 11.31
N LYS A 61 -5.47 -3.60 10.95
CA LYS A 61 -4.55 -2.55 10.51
C LYS A 61 -4.48 -2.46 8.98
N ILE A 62 -4.39 -1.25 8.45
CA ILE A 62 -4.22 -1.00 7.03
C ILE A 62 -2.88 -0.30 6.77
N GLY A 63 -2.07 -0.92 5.92
CA GLY A 63 -0.76 -0.42 5.52
C GLY A 63 -0.76 0.09 4.09
N LEU A 64 0.08 1.08 3.83
CA LEU A 64 0.39 1.53 2.47
C LEU A 64 1.83 1.15 2.15
N LYS A 65 2.05 0.52 0.99
CA LYS A 65 3.39 0.21 0.50
C LYS A 65 3.70 1.11 -0.69
N LEU A 66 4.73 1.93 -0.51
CA LEU A 66 5.22 2.91 -1.49
C LEU A 66 6.59 2.48 -2.00
N PRO A 67 7.00 2.88 -3.20
CA PRO A 67 8.40 2.81 -3.60
C PRO A 67 9.25 3.83 -2.84
N ASN A 68 10.58 3.64 -2.85
CA ASN A 68 11.51 4.52 -2.13
C ASN A 68 11.50 5.94 -2.72
N LEU A 69 11.51 6.95 -1.84
CA LEU A 69 11.35 8.38 -2.15
C LEU A 69 12.60 9.05 -2.74
N VAL A 70 13.74 8.35 -2.87
CA VAL A 70 15.01 8.92 -3.33
C VAL A 70 14.97 9.38 -4.81
N GLU A 71 13.90 9.08 -5.53
CA GLU A 71 13.61 9.71 -6.82
C GLU A 71 12.62 10.87 -6.65
N GLU A 72 13.12 12.03 -6.20
CA GLU A 72 12.41 13.34 -6.27
C GLU A 72 11.98 13.69 -7.72
N ASN A 73 12.43 12.92 -8.71
CA ASN A 73 12.11 13.05 -10.14
C ASN A 73 11.12 12.02 -10.69
N SER A 74 10.49 11.20 -9.86
CA SER A 74 9.42 10.33 -10.34
C SER A 74 8.22 11.18 -10.79
N ILE A 75 7.93 11.13 -12.09
CA ILE A 75 6.71 11.67 -12.72
C ILE A 75 5.40 11.10 -12.13
N TYR A 76 5.50 10.12 -11.22
CA TYR A 76 4.40 9.40 -10.58
C TYR A 76 4.34 9.59 -9.05
N TYR A 77 5.02 10.59 -8.47
CA TYR A 77 4.84 10.93 -7.05
C TYR A 77 4.57 12.42 -6.89
N ASP A 78 3.40 12.73 -6.35
CA ASP A 78 3.08 14.04 -5.79
C ASP A 78 2.95 13.89 -4.26
N GLY A 79 3.73 14.66 -3.53
CA GLY A 79 3.70 14.71 -2.07
C GLY A 79 2.35 15.19 -1.52
N ASN A 80 1.58 15.99 -2.28
CA ASN A 80 0.27 16.47 -1.83
C ASN A 80 -0.77 15.35 -1.79
N THR A 81 -0.81 14.52 -2.82
CA THR A 81 -1.70 13.35 -2.89
C THR A 81 -1.36 12.35 -1.78
N LEU A 82 -0.06 12.12 -1.54
CA LEU A 82 0.39 11.27 -0.45
C LEU A 82 0.00 11.86 0.92
N GLY A 83 0.14 13.18 1.11
CA GLY A 83 -0.29 13.86 2.33
C GLY A 83 -1.79 13.72 2.61
N LYS A 84 -2.62 13.59 1.57
CA LYS A 84 -4.07 13.37 1.70
C LYS A 84 -4.42 11.92 2.04
N ILE A 85 -3.76 10.94 1.40
CA ILE A 85 -4.06 9.53 1.65
C ILE A 85 -3.31 8.95 2.85
N GLY A 86 -2.15 9.50 3.21
CA GLY A 86 -1.31 9.02 4.30
C GLY A 86 -2.05 8.82 5.63
N PRO A 87 -2.86 9.80 6.10
CA PRO A 87 -3.70 9.66 7.29
C PRO A 87 -4.76 8.55 7.22
N LEU A 88 -5.03 7.98 6.04
CA LEU A 88 -5.91 6.83 5.88
C LEU A 88 -5.21 5.52 6.27
N PHE A 89 -3.89 5.49 6.42
CA PHE A 89 -3.14 4.27 6.71
C PHE A 89 -2.55 4.29 8.13
N ASP A 90 -2.51 3.12 8.77
CA ASP A 90 -1.92 2.96 10.11
C ASP A 90 -0.39 2.93 10.05
N PHE A 91 0.17 2.51 8.93
CA PHE A 91 1.61 2.47 8.70
C PHE A 91 1.96 2.55 7.21
N VAL A 92 3.18 2.98 6.91
CA VAL A 92 3.73 3.04 5.56
C VAL A 92 4.98 2.18 5.46
N ILE A 93 5.09 1.38 4.41
CA ILE A 93 6.27 0.56 4.07
C ILE A 93 6.89 1.11 2.79
N TYR A 94 8.16 1.53 2.85
CA TYR A 94 8.91 1.89 1.64
C TYR A 94 9.61 0.67 1.03
N LYS A 95 9.51 0.47 -0.29
CA LYS A 95 10.21 -0.61 -1.00
C LYS A 95 11.70 -0.27 -1.09
N ASN A 96 12.52 -0.97 -0.32
CA ASN A 96 13.97 -1.00 -0.53
C ASN A 96 14.32 -2.04 -1.62
N TYR A 97 14.06 -1.68 -2.88
CA TYR A 97 14.35 -2.45 -4.11
C TYR A 97 13.65 -3.82 -4.29
N CYS A 98 13.22 -4.05 -5.53
CA CYS A 98 13.06 -5.37 -6.14
C CYS A 98 14.13 -5.48 -7.24
N LEU A 99 15.40 -5.27 -6.87
CA LEU A 99 16.50 -5.79 -7.66
C LEU A 99 16.66 -7.23 -7.21
N ASP A 100 16.58 -8.19 -8.13
CA ASP A 100 16.90 -9.60 -7.82
C ASP A 100 18.16 -9.61 -6.97
N PHE A 101 18.13 -10.28 -5.81
CA PHE A 101 19.32 -10.42 -4.97
C PHE A 101 20.52 -10.90 -5.81
N GLU A 102 20.25 -11.69 -6.85
CA GLU A 102 21.22 -12.15 -7.85
C GLU A 102 21.84 -11.03 -8.73
N LYS A 103 21.12 -9.93 -9.02
CA LYS A 103 21.67 -8.76 -9.75
C LYS A 103 22.59 -7.91 -8.87
N VAL A 104 22.34 -7.88 -7.57
CA VAL A 104 23.15 -7.13 -6.60
C VAL A 104 24.34 -7.97 -6.11
N ALA A 105 24.18 -9.29 -6.01
CA ALA A 105 25.22 -10.22 -5.56
C ALA A 105 26.21 -10.64 -6.67
N SER A 106 25.98 -10.26 -7.93
CA SER A 106 26.95 -10.51 -9.00
C SER A 106 28.16 -9.56 -8.90
N PRO A 107 29.40 -10.06 -8.77
CA PRO A 107 30.60 -9.23 -8.56
C PRO A 107 30.97 -8.26 -9.70
N ASN A 108 30.24 -8.27 -10.82
CA ASN A 108 30.62 -7.58 -12.04
C ASN A 108 29.88 -6.26 -12.29
N THR A 109 28.96 -5.86 -11.42
CA THR A 109 28.06 -4.70 -11.68
C THR A 109 28.71 -3.35 -11.38
N TRP A 110 29.86 -3.31 -10.70
CA TRP A 110 30.55 -2.09 -10.29
C TRP A 110 31.93 -1.95 -10.94
N LYS A 111 31.97 -1.91 -12.27
CA LYS A 111 33.08 -1.26 -12.97
C LYS A 111 32.65 0.17 -13.24
N LEU A 112 33.19 1.09 -12.44
CA LEU A 112 33.21 2.54 -12.69
C LEU A 112 33.90 2.84 -14.02
#